data_AF-A0A0D7PY63-F1
#
_entry.id   AF-A0A0D7PY63-F1
#
_cell.length_a   1.000
_cell.length_b   1.000
_cell.length_c   1.000
_cell.angle_alpha   90.00
_cell.angle_beta   90.00
_cell.angle_gamma   90.00
#
_symmetry.space_group_name_H-M   'P 1'
#
loop_
_entity.id
_entity.type
_entity.pdbx_description
1 polymer ?
#
loop_
_entity_poly.entity_id
_entity_poly.type
_entity_poly.pdbx_seq_one_letter_code
_entity_poly.pdbx_strand_id
1 'polypeptide(L)' 'MTGSVQLQALLADLNWRVQLISSDIAEEEQLSSNLDEVGAFCSTLTEHLRSRRDNLTRTISMLERQLAAIDPWARAA' A
#
# COMPACT_ATOMS: atom_id res chain seq x y z
N MET A 1 -26.79 2.58 3.12
CA MET A 1 -26.05 2.02 1.96
C MET A 1 -24.88 2.89 1.49
N THR A 2 -24.85 4.20 1.76
CA THR A 2 -23.72 5.09 1.38
C THR A 2 -22.38 4.76 2.04
N GLY A 3 -22.39 4.24 3.28
CA GLY A 3 -21.17 3.90 4.01
C GLY A 3 -20.35 2.75 3.39
N SER A 4 -21.00 1.75 2.77
CA SER A 4 -20.30 0.64 2.07
C SER A 4 -19.56 1.17 0.83
N VAL A 5 -20.24 1.99 0.01
CA VAL A 5 -19.67 2.61 -1.20
C VAL A 5 -18.49 3.53 -0.88
N GLN A 6 -18.63 4.36 0.17
CA GLN A 6 -17.53 5.23 0.62
C GLN A 6 -16.31 4.43 1.09
N LEU A 7 -16.53 3.33 1.81
CA LEU A 7 -15.48 2.45 2.29
C LEU A 7 -14.77 1.72 1.14
N GLN A 8 -15.53 1.27 0.12
CA GLN A 8 -14.97 0.69 -1.10
C GLN A 8 -14.12 1.69 -1.88
N ALA A 9 -14.59 2.93 -2.04
CA ALA A 9 -13.82 3.99 -2.71
C ALA A 9 -12.52 4.31 -1.96
N LEU A 10 -12.57 4.37 -0.62
CA LEU A 10 -11.38 4.55 0.20
C LEU A 10 -10.40 3.37 0.05
N LEU A 11 -10.89 2.13 0.05
CA LEU A 11 -10.06 0.95 -0.17
C LEU A 11 -9.39 0.97 -1.54
N ALA A 12 -10.08 1.41 -2.59
CA ALA A 12 -9.50 1.56 -3.92
C ALA A 12 -8.37 2.61 -3.94
N ASP A 13 -8.58 3.78 -3.33
CA ASP A 13 -7.55 4.82 -3.22
C ASP A 13 -6.32 4.34 -2.43
N LEU A 14 -6.53 3.68 -1.29
CA LEU A 14 -5.43 3.16 -0.47
C LEU A 14 -4.62 2.07 -1.19
N ASN A 15 -5.30 1.17 -1.92
CA ASN A 15 -4.61 0.16 -2.74
C ASN A 15 -3.78 0.80 -3.86
N TRP A 16 -4.32 1.82 -4.53
CA TRP A 16 -3.57 2.56 -5.54
C TRP A 16 -2.33 3.23 -4.94
N ARG A 17 -2.43 3.83 -3.75
CA ARG A 17 -1.27 4.40 -3.04
C ARG A 17 -0.22 3.36 -2.68
N VAL A 18 -0.62 2.17 -2.27
CA VAL A 18 0.32 1.06 -2.00
C VAL A 18 1.08 0.67 -3.26
N GLN A 19 0.40 0.62 -4.41
CA GLN A 19 1.06 0.35 -5.69
C GLN A 19 2.05 1.45 -6.05
N LEU A 20 1.66 2.73 -5.92
CA LEU A 20 2.54 3.86 -6.20
C LEU A 20 3.81 3.82 -5.33
N ILE A 21 3.66 3.63 -4.01
CA ILE A 21 4.81 3.54 -3.09
C ILE A 21 5.68 2.33 -3.43
N SER A 22 5.09 1.22 -3.88
CA SER A 22 5.85 0.04 -4.29
C SER A 22 6.66 0.29 -5.55
N SER A 23 6.13 1.08 -6.50
CA SER A 23 6.89 1.55 -7.66
C SER A 23 8.03 2.49 -7.25
N ASP A 24 7.75 3.47 -6.38
CA ASP A 24 8.78 4.41 -5.88
C ASP A 24 9.93 3.67 -5.19
N ILE A 25 9.62 2.63 -4.41
CA ILE A 25 10.62 1.75 -3.78
C ILE A 25 11.47 1.04 -4.85
N ALA A 26 10.85 0.48 -5.88
CA ALA A 26 11.56 -0.24 -6.93
C ALA A 26 12.47 0.68 -7.76
N GLU A 27 12.03 1.90 -8.04
CA GLU A 27 12.83 2.92 -8.73
C GLU A 27 14.07 3.31 -7.91
N GLU A 28 13.88 3.58 -6.61
CA GLU A 28 14.96 3.93 -5.68
C GLU A 28 15.99 2.78 -5.53
N GLU A 29 15.51 1.54 -5.45
CA GLU A 29 16.37 0.35 -5.38
C GLU A 29 17.16 0.14 -6.68
N GLN A 30 16.55 0.43 -7.84
CA GLN A 30 17.21 0.35 -9.14
C GLN A 30 18.30 1.42 -9.28
N LEU A 31 18.02 2.66 -8.87
CA LEU A 31 18.99 3.76 -8.88
C LEU A 31 20.18 3.45 -7.98
N SER A 32 19.93 2.93 -6.78
CA SER A 32 20.98 2.54 -5.83
C SER A 32 21.85 1.40 -6.37
N SER A 33 21.27 0.47 -7.13
CA SER A 33 21.99 -0.65 -7.75
C SER A 33 22.88 -0.21 -8.93
N ASN A 34 22.51 0.86 -9.65
CA ASN A 34 23.25 1.36 -10.81
C ASN A 34 24.49 2.22 -10.43
N LEU A 35 24.63 2.62 -9.17
CA LEU A 35 25.72 3.49 -8.70
C LEU A 35 26.99 2.72 -8.31
N ASP A 36 27.02 1.40 -8.47
CA ASP A 36 28.19 0.49 -8.36
C ASP A 36 29.05 0.64 -7.06
N GLU A 37 28.50 1.23 -6.00
CA GLU A 37 29.10 1.23 -4.67
C GLU A 37 28.45 0.14 -3.81
N VAL A 38 29.15 -1.00 -3.78
CA VAL A 38 29.25 -1.96 -2.67
C VAL A 38 28.20 -1.81 -1.56
N GLY A 39 27.15 -2.60 -1.69
CA GLY A 39 26.39 -3.10 -0.54
C GLY A 39 25.09 -2.35 -0.26
N ALA A 40 23.97 -2.94 -0.70
CA ALA A 40 22.65 -2.88 -0.07
C ALA A 40 22.36 -1.61 0.77
N PHE A 41 22.57 -0.42 0.19
CA PHE A 41 22.15 0.81 0.85
C PHE A 41 20.64 0.86 0.73
N CYS A 42 19.99 0.29 1.74
CA CYS A 42 18.62 0.63 2.03
C CYS A 42 18.64 2.12 2.38
N SER A 43 18.28 2.98 1.43
CA SER A 43 18.27 4.40 1.71
C SER A 43 17.25 4.65 2.82
N THR A 44 17.51 5.63 3.69
CA THR A 44 16.56 6.04 4.73
C THR A 44 15.17 6.33 4.12
N LEU A 45 15.14 6.77 2.86
CA LEU A 45 13.93 6.93 2.07
C LEU A 45 13.26 5.58 1.77
N THR A 46 13.98 4.59 1.26
CA THR A 46 13.45 3.23 1.02
C THR A 46 12.84 2.63 2.29
N GLU A 47 13.52 2.75 3.44
CA GLU A 47 13.01 2.25 4.72
C GLU A 47 11.71 2.96 5.14
N HIS A 48 11.68 4.29 5.00
CA HIS A 48 10.50 5.09 5.30
C HIS A 48 9.33 4.73 4.38
N LEU A 49 9.57 4.54 3.08
CA LEU A 49 8.56 4.11 2.12
C LEU A 49 8.01 2.72 2.44
N ARG A 50 8.88 1.76 2.78
CA ARG A 50 8.45 0.41 3.21
C ARG A 50 7.59 0.47 4.47
N SER A 51 8.02 1.21 5.49
CA SER A 51 7.25 1.39 6.72
C SER A 51 5.86 2.00 6.44
N ARG A 52 5.80 3.00 5.57
CA ARG A 52 4.54 3.62 5.15
C ARG A 52 3.64 2.64 4.40
N ARG A 53 4.18 1.90 3.43
CA ARG A 53 3.46 0.87 2.69
C ARG A 53 2.87 -0.17 3.65
N ASP A 54 3.67 -0.67 4.59
CA ASP A 54 3.25 -1.72 5.52
C ASP A 54 2.13 -1.22 6.45
N ASN A 55 2.19 0.03 6.90
CA ASN A 55 1.12 0.66 7.67
C ASN A 55 -0.18 0.83 6.86
N LEU A 56 -0.07 1.19 5.58
CA LEU A 56 -1.23 1.25 4.68
C LEU A 56 -1.83 -0.13 4.45
N THR A 57 -1.01 -1.17 4.21
CA THR A 57 -1.49 -2.56 4.07
C THR A 57 -2.24 -3.03 5.31
N ARG A 58 -1.73 -2.76 6.53
CA ARG A 58 -2.45 -3.07 7.77
C ARG A 58 -3.79 -2.35 7.87
N THR A 59 -3.82 -1.08 7.47
CA THR A 59 -5.04 -0.27 7.46
C THR A 59 -6.07 -0.83 6.47
N ILE A 60 -5.65 -1.20 5.27
CA ILE A 60 -6.48 -1.86 4.24
C ILE A 60 -7.08 -3.14 4.83
N SER A 61 -6.28 -4.04 5.41
CA SER A 61 -6.79 -5.28 6.01
C SER A 61 -7.77 -5.06 7.17
N MET A 62 -7.66 -3.95 7.90
CA MET A 62 -8.65 -3.57 8.91
C MET A 62 -9.95 -3.10 8.25
N LEU A 63 -9.87 -2.23 7.24
CA LEU A 63 -11.02 -1.69 6.52
C LEU A 63 -11.76 -2.75 5.72
N GLU A 64 -11.06 -3.73 5.14
CA GLU A 64 -11.68 -4.88 4.46
C GLU A 64 -12.51 -5.74 5.43
N ARG A 65 -12.02 -5.94 6.66
CA ARG A 65 -12.78 -6.64 7.70
C ARG A 65 -14.02 -5.85 8.12
N GLN A 66 -13.93 -4.52 8.21
CA GLN A 66 -15.08 -3.66 8.48
C GLN A 66 -16.09 -3.70 7.33
N LEU A 67 -15.64 -3.66 6.08
CA LEU A 67 -16.51 -3.76 4.91
C LEU A 67 -17.26 -5.09 4.92
N ALA A 68 -16.57 -6.20 5.18
CA ALA A 68 -17.21 -7.52 5.27
C ALA A 68 -18.26 -7.62 6.38
N ALA A 69 -18.11 -6.85 7.47
CA ALA A 69 -19.09 -6.81 8.56
C ALA A 69 -20.34 -5.97 8.21
N ILE A 70 -20.17 -4.92 7.41
CA ILE A 70 -21.25 -3.97 7.07
C ILE A 70 -21.96 -4.37 5.77
N ASP A 71 -21.26 -5.06 4.87
CA ASP A 71 -21.75 -5.51 3.57
C ASP A 71 -21.16 -6.89 3.21
N PRO A 72 -21.74 -7.97 3.75
CA PRO A 72 -21.23 -9.34 3.53
C PRO A 72 -21.24 -9.77 2.06
N TRP A 73 -22.08 -9.14 1.23
CA TRP A 73 -22.26 -9.46 -0.18
C TRP A 73 -21.33 -8.66 -1.09
N ALA A 74 -20.72 -7.58 -0.60
CA ALA A 74 -19.77 -6.75 -1.35
C ALA A 74 -18.50 -7.49 -1.82
N ARG A 75 -18.20 -8.68 -1.27
CA ARG A 75 -17.06 -9.51 -1.71
C ARG A 75 -17.41 -10.49 -2.83
N ALA A 76 -18.69 -10.67 -3.16
CA ALA A 76 -19.16 -11.68 -4.12
C ALA A 76 -19.41 -11.15 -5.53
N ALA A 77 -19.22 -9.84 -5.75
CA ALA A 77 -19.36 -9.16 -7.03
C ALA A 77 -18.00 -8.66 -7.53
#